data_AF-A0A0D1C830-F1
#
_entry.id   AF-A0A0D1C830-F1
#
_cell.length_a   1.000
_cell.length_b   1.000
_cell.length_c   1.000
_cell.angle_alpha   90.00
_cell.angle_beta   90.00
_cell.angle_gamma   90.00
#
_symmetry.space_group_name_H-M   'P 1'
#
loop_
_entity.id
_entity.type
_entity.pdbx_description
1 polymer ?
#
loop_
_entity_poly.entity_id
_entity_poly.type
_entity_poly.pdbx_seq_one_letter_code
_entity_poly.pdbx_strand_id
1 'polypeptide(L)'
;MAGKFEVFVDAELQYRFRLTTPEGTELAVSGAYRDKPSAVAAIDAVRECAGMGLISDLCPAGSSALPPAQAPAAAMPAPAACDTRRLPVDGFRKHAAARRTPHWSGAA
;
A
#
# COMPACT_ATOMS: atom_id res chain seq x y z
N MET A 1 36.06 9.57 -0.26
CA MET A 1 35.71 10.97 -0.57
C MET A 1 34.78 11.46 0.53
N ALA A 2 35.03 12.61 1.15
CA ALA A 2 34.24 13.12 2.28
C ALA A 2 33.33 14.27 1.84
N GLY A 3 32.11 14.34 2.38
CA GLY A 3 31.25 15.51 2.20
C GLY A 3 31.84 16.76 2.85
N LYS A 4 31.33 17.94 2.45
CA LYS A 4 31.77 19.24 2.98
C LYS A 4 30.63 19.95 3.72
N PHE A 5 30.97 20.66 4.79
CA PHE A 5 30.06 21.60 5.44
C PHE A 5 30.27 23.01 4.89
N GLU A 6 29.18 23.69 4.57
CA GLU A 6 29.19 25.08 4.09
C GLU A 6 28.28 25.93 4.96
N VAL A 7 28.80 27.04 5.49
CA VAL A 7 28.00 28.03 6.23
C VAL A 7 27.59 29.14 5.28
N PHE A 8 26.30 29.47 5.25
CA PHE A 8 25.73 30.50 4.40
C PHE A 8 24.66 31.31 5.14
N VAL A 9 24.26 32.44 4.55
CA VAL A 9 23.13 33.25 5.03
C VAL A 9 21.97 33.03 4.07
N ASP A 10 20.79 32.73 4.61
CA ASP A 10 19.59 32.53 3.82
C ASP A 10 18.92 33.86 3.41
N ALA A 11 17.79 33.79 2.71
CA ALA A 11 17.03 34.97 2.31
C ALA A 11 16.44 35.76 3.49
N GLU A 12 16.34 35.13 4.68
CA GLU A 12 15.83 35.73 5.91
C GLU A 12 16.95 36.33 6.78
N LEU A 13 18.18 36.43 6.23
CA LEU A 13 19.37 36.93 6.92
C LEU A 13 19.79 36.09 8.14
N GLN A 14 19.44 34.81 8.16
CA GLN A 14 19.80 33.87 9.21
C GLN A 14 21.00 33.02 8.80
N TYR A 15 21.88 32.70 9.74
CA TYR A 15 23.00 31.81 9.48
C TYR A 15 22.53 30.36 9.47
N ARG A 16 22.85 29.62 8.42
CA ARG A 16 22.61 28.18 8.32
C ARG A 16 23.87 27.49 7.84
N PHE A 17 23.93 26.18 8.02
CA PHE A 17 24.91 25.37 7.34
C PHE A 17 24.22 24.25 6.57
N ARG A 18 24.91 23.74 5.55
CA ARG A 18 24.52 22.53 4.84
C ARG A 18 25.66 21.56 4.73
N LEU A 19 25.33 20.28 4.60
CA LEU A 19 26.25 19.21 4.26
C LEU A 19 26.02 18.82 2.81
N THR A 20 27.07 18.81 1.99
CA THR A 20 26.98 18.38 0.59
C THR A 20 27.91 17.21 0.30
N THR A 21 27.53 16.39 -0.67
CA THR A 21 28.45 15.41 -1.27
C THR A 21 29.58 16.14 -2.03
N PRO A 22 30.67 15.45 -2.37
CA PRO A 22 31.71 16.00 -3.23
C PRO A 22 31.22 16.47 -4.60
N GLU A 23 30.16 15.82 -5.12
CA GLU A 23 29.49 16.16 -6.38
C GLU A 23 28.60 17.41 -6.24
N GLY A 24 28.44 17.93 -5.02
CA GLY A 24 27.64 19.12 -4.72
C GLY A 24 26.18 18.84 -4.41
N THR A 25 25.78 17.57 -4.24
CA THR A 25 24.41 17.23 -3.85
C THR A 25 24.18 17.56 -2.37
N GLU A 26 23.14 18.31 -2.05
CA GLU A 26 22.79 18.66 -0.67
C GLU A 26 22.20 17.45 0.06
N LEU A 27 22.78 17.08 1.21
CA LEU A 27 22.36 15.96 2.04
C LEU A 27 21.54 16.38 3.25
N ALA A 28 21.86 17.54 3.83
CA ALA A 28 21.19 18.09 4.99
C ALA A 28 21.38 19.60 5.05
N VAL A 29 20.39 20.29 5.62
CA VAL A 29 20.44 21.73 5.95
C VAL A 29 20.06 21.91 7.40
N SER A 30 20.81 22.74 8.10
CA SER A 30 20.54 23.07 9.49
C SER A 30 19.33 23.98 9.66
N GLY A 31 18.86 24.10 10.89
CA GLY A 31 18.04 25.24 11.30
C GLY A 31 18.82 26.56 11.25
N ALA A 32 18.10 27.65 11.53
CA ALA A 32 18.68 28.98 11.63
C ALA A 32 19.45 29.18 12.93
N TYR A 33 20.58 29.88 12.82
CA TYR A 33 21.42 30.33 13.92
C TYR A 33 21.51 31.85 13.94
N ARG A 34 21.67 32.40 15.14
CA ARG A 34 21.79 33.84 15.38
C ARG A 34 23.07 34.44 14.78
N ASP A 35 24.15 33.68 14.79
CA ASP A 35 25.48 34.15 14.39
C ASP A 35 26.31 33.00 13.80
N LYS A 36 27.33 33.37 12.99
CA LYS A 36 28.23 32.44 12.33
C LYS A 36 29.00 31.52 13.30
N PRO A 37 29.57 32.01 14.43
CA PRO A 37 30.23 31.13 15.40
C PRO A 37 29.31 30.04 15.95
N SER A 38 28.05 30.36 16.23
CA SER A 38 27.06 29.37 16.69
C SER A 38 26.82 28.28 15.64
N ALA A 39 26.74 28.64 14.35
CA ALA A 39 26.61 27.66 13.27
C ALA A 39 27.86 26.76 13.15
N VAL A 40 29.06 27.32 13.34
CA VAL A 40 30.31 26.54 13.32
C VAL A 40 30.39 25.58 14.52
N ALA A 41 30.05 26.04 15.72
CA ALA A 41 30.01 25.19 16.91
C ALA A 41 29.02 24.02 16.74
N ALA A 42 27.89 24.27 16.08
CA ALA A 42 26.93 23.22 15.76
C ALA A 42 27.49 22.19 14.75
N ILE A 43 28.29 22.62 13.76
CA ILE A 43 28.98 21.69 12.85
C ILE A 43 29.93 20.78 13.63
N ASP A 44 30.70 21.33 14.57
CA ASP A 44 31.62 20.53 15.38
C ASP A 44 30.87 19.48 16.21
N ALA A 45 29.75 19.87 16.84
CA ALA A 45 28.88 18.94 17.54
C ALA A 45 28.29 17.87 16.61
N VAL A 46 27.85 18.23 15.40
CA VAL A 46 27.36 17.25 14.41
C VAL A 46 28.46 16.28 14.01
N ARG A 47 29.69 16.75 13.81
CA ARG A 47 30.82 15.87 13.45
C ARG A 47 31.15 14.87 14.56
N GLU A 48 31.04 15.28 15.81
CA GLU A 48 31.22 14.40 16.97
C GLU A 48 30.08 13.40 17.12
N CYS A 49 28.83 13.87 17.07
CA CYS A 49 27.65 13.05 17.34
C CYS A 49 27.24 12.17 16.16
N ALA A 50 27.24 12.69 14.93
CA ALA A 50 26.71 11.98 13.77
C ALA A 50 27.65 10.89 13.25
N GLY A 51 28.95 10.95 13.57
CA GLY A 51 29.90 9.90 13.21
C GLY A 51 29.56 8.54 13.85
N MET A 52 28.94 8.55 15.02
CA MET A 52 28.56 7.35 15.78
C MET A 52 27.07 7.32 16.19
N GLY A 53 26.28 8.27 15.70
CA GLY A 53 24.89 8.45 16.10
C GLY A 53 24.02 7.27 15.70
N LEU A 54 23.16 6.82 16.62
CA LEU A 54 22.16 5.78 16.34
C LEU A 54 20.98 6.36 15.57
N ILE A 55 20.39 5.57 14.70
CA ILE A 55 19.18 5.92 13.95
C ILE A 55 17.96 5.55 14.81
N SER A 56 17.08 6.52 15.04
CA SER A 56 15.78 6.32 15.70
C SER A 56 14.67 6.71 14.74
N ASP A 57 13.71 5.81 14.51
CA ASP A 57 12.52 6.07 13.70
C ASP A 57 11.42 6.71 14.58
N LEU A 58 11.02 7.91 14.22
CA LEU A 58 9.96 8.68 14.89
C LEU A 58 8.70 8.81 14.03
N CYS A 59 8.56 8.02 12.97
CA CYS A 59 7.35 8.00 12.16
C CYS A 59 6.14 7.60 13.03
N PRO A 60 5.01 8.32 12.94
CA PRO A 60 3.80 7.92 13.65
C PRO A 60 3.35 6.53 13.19
N ALA A 61 2.97 5.67 14.13
CA ALA A 61 2.49 4.33 13.85
C ALA A 61 1.26 4.38 12.91
N GLY A 62 1.42 3.89 11.69
CA GLY A 62 0.38 3.90 10.64
C GLY A 62 0.75 4.60 9.33
N SER A 63 1.94 5.21 9.21
CA SER A 63 2.36 5.89 7.98
C SER A 63 2.68 4.97 6.78
N SER A 64 2.54 3.65 6.92
CA SER A 64 2.53 2.73 5.78
C SER A 64 1.10 2.61 5.24
N ALA A 65 0.61 3.69 4.62
CA ALA A 65 -0.62 3.66 3.85
C ALA A 65 -0.29 3.45 2.36
N LEU A 66 0.23 2.27 2.03
CA LEU A 66 -0.14 1.69 0.75
C LEU A 66 -1.48 0.99 0.99
N PRO A 67 -2.58 1.45 0.38
CA PRO A 67 -3.82 0.68 0.44
C PRO A 67 -3.51 -0.73 -0.09
N PRO A 68 -4.01 -1.80 0.55
CA PRO A 68 -3.85 -3.13 0.00
C PRO A 68 -4.41 -3.08 -1.42
N ALA A 69 -3.55 -3.36 -2.41
CA ALA A 69 -3.98 -3.56 -3.78
C ALA A 69 -5.15 -4.55 -3.71
N GLN A 70 -6.35 -4.08 -4.02
CA GLN A 70 -7.54 -4.92 -4.02
C GLN A 70 -7.21 -6.10 -4.92
N ALA A 71 -7.10 -7.30 -4.34
CA ALA A 71 -6.95 -8.52 -5.10
C ALA A 71 -8.05 -8.52 -6.17
N PRO A 72 -7.75 -8.78 -7.45
CA PRO A 72 -8.79 -8.83 -8.45
C PRO A 72 -9.79 -9.88 -7.99
N ALA A 73 -11.04 -9.45 -7.76
CA ALA A 73 -12.13 -10.34 -7.44
C ALA A 73 -12.11 -11.45 -8.49
N ALA A 74 -11.89 -12.69 -8.05
CA ALA A 74 -11.93 -13.85 -8.91
C ALA A 74 -13.26 -13.83 -9.67
N ALA A 75 -13.20 -13.50 -10.96
CA ALA A 75 -14.33 -13.60 -11.85
C ALA A 75 -14.75 -15.08 -11.83
N MET A 76 -15.93 -15.35 -11.29
CA MET A 76 -16.57 -16.65 -11.45
C MET A 76 -16.62 -16.96 -12.96
N PRO A 77 -16.20 -18.15 -13.41
CA PRO A 77 -16.39 -18.51 -14.80
C PRO A 77 -17.90 -18.61 -15.05
N ALA A 78 -18.38 -17.85 -16.04
CA ALA A 78 -19.75 -17.96 -16.52
C ALA A 78 -20.03 -19.42 -16.91
N PRO A 79 -21.20 -19.99 -16.58
CA PRO A 79 -21.54 -21.33 -17.03
C PRO A 79 -21.57 -21.32 -18.56
N ALA A 80 -20.77 -22.22 -19.15
CA ALA A 80 -20.76 -22.46 -20.58
C ALA A 80 -22.21 -22.67 -21.05
N ALA A 81 -22.61 -21.89 -22.05
CA ALA A 81 -23.87 -22.07 -22.75
C ALA A 81 -23.88 -23.46 -23.39
N CYS A 82 -24.45 -24.43 -22.69
CA CYS A 82 -24.84 -25.71 -23.29
C CYS A 82 -26.06 -25.46 -24.17
N ASP A 83 -25.74 -25.22 -25.43
CA ASP A 83 -26.51 -25.40 -26.66
C ASP A 83 -27.94 -25.94 -26.47
N THR A 84 -28.91 -25.06 -26.72
CA THR A 84 -30.33 -25.40 -26.71
C THR A 84 -30.67 -26.23 -27.94
N ARG A 85 -30.48 -27.55 -27.86
CA ARG A 85 -31.03 -28.46 -28.87
C ARG A 85 -32.56 -28.36 -28.87
N ARG A 86 -33.09 -27.60 -29.83
CA ARG A 86 -34.51 -27.59 -30.20
C ARG A 86 -34.93 -29.01 -30.56
N LEU A 87 -35.76 -29.63 -29.71
CA LEU A 87 -36.48 -30.83 -30.09
C LEU A 87 -37.74 -30.42 -30.88
N PRO A 88 -38.01 -31.04 -32.04
CA PRO A 88 -39.22 -30.73 -32.81
C PRO A 88 -40.46 -31.23 -32.04
N VAL A 89 -41.49 -30.39 -32.05
CA VAL A 89 -42.79 -30.66 -31.45
C VAL A 89 -43.54 -31.67 -32.30
N ASP A 90 -43.77 -32.87 -31.79
CA ASP A 90 -44.78 -33.75 -32.35
C ASP A 90 -45.39 -34.65 -31.27
N GLY A 91 -46.72 -34.62 -31.19
CA GLY A 91 -47.50 -35.73 -30.65
C GLY A 91 -48.15 -35.51 -29.28
N PHE A 92 -49.04 -34.52 -29.16
CA PHE A 92 -50.14 -34.61 -28.20
C PHE A 92 -50.92 -35.91 -28.44
N ARG A 93 -50.84 -36.88 -27.52
CA ARG A 93 -51.90 -37.88 -27.38
C ARG A 93 -52.17 -38.18 -25.91
N LYS A 94 -53.40 -37.84 -25.54
CA LYS A 94 -53.95 -37.81 -24.20
C LYS A 94 -54.51 -39.20 -23.90
N HIS A 95 -54.09 -39.83 -22.80
CA HIS A 95 -54.92 -40.85 -22.17
C HIS A 95 -54.90 -40.66 -20.65
N ALA A 96 -56.04 -40.17 -20.17
CA ALA A 96 -56.40 -40.15 -18.78
C ALA A 96 -56.68 -41.58 -18.29
N ALA A 97 -56.17 -41.91 -17.11
CA ALA A 97 -56.73 -42.93 -16.22
C ALA A 97 -56.39 -42.47 -14.79
N ALA A 98 -57.32 -41.78 -14.13
CA ALA A 98 -58.37 -42.37 -13.29
C ALA A 98 -57.79 -43.03 -12.02
N ARG A 99 -58.15 -42.41 -10.90
CA ARG A 99 -57.84 -42.74 -9.50
C ARG A 99 -58.22 -44.19 -9.17
N ARG A 100 -57.50 -44.83 -8.23
CA ARG A 100 -58.11 -45.45 -7.03
C ARG A 100 -57.09 -45.92 -5.98
N THR A 101 -57.16 -45.24 -4.83
CA THR A 101 -57.04 -45.61 -3.41
C THR A 101 -56.30 -46.87 -2.92
N PRO A 102 -55.66 -46.79 -1.72
CA PRO A 102 -54.91 -47.87 -1.08
C PRO A 102 -55.84 -48.81 -0.29
N HIS A 103 -55.40 -50.06 -0.07
CA HIS A 103 -55.92 -50.89 1.01
C HIS A 103 -54.77 -51.63 1.69
N TRP A 104 -54.75 -51.56 3.02
CA TRP A 104 -53.81 -52.16 3.95
C TRP A 104 -54.38 -53.47 4.49
N SER A 105 -53.55 -54.50 4.63
CA SER A 105 -53.59 -55.53 5.69
C SER A 105 -52.35 -56.41 5.53
N GLY A 106 -51.55 -56.73 6.54
CA GLY A 106 -51.89 -56.90 7.95
C GLY A 106 -51.89 -58.40 8.28
N ALA A 107 -50.77 -58.85 8.84
CA ALA A 107 -50.38 -60.14 9.43
C ALA A 107 -51.46 -61.17 9.82
N ALA A 108 -51.11 -62.45 9.67
CA ALA A 108 -50.99 -63.42 10.76
C ALA A 108 -50.04 -64.56 10.35
#